data_AF-A0A7Y9QY34-F1
#
_entry.id   AF-A0A7Y9QY34-F1
#
_cell.length_a   1.000
_cell.length_b   1.000
_cell.length_c   1.000
_cell.angle_alpha   90.00
_cell.angle_beta   90.00
_cell.angle_gamma   90.00
#
_symmetry.space_group_name_H-M   'P 1'
#
loop_
_entity.id
_entity.type
_entity.pdbx_description
1 polymer ?
#
loop_
_entity_poly.entity_id
_entity_poly.type
_entity_poly.pdbx_seq_one_letter_code
_entity_poly.pdbx_strand_id
1 'polypeptide(L)'
;MTTVHDLNDAEIGELDDLLAAIPQPLDALDVVMLDGYLCGVLSQPVAIDIADWLPPACDWNLGEGGQVLTPDTPGWHAAKHERLMALAQRRHDAIHRAMVEDEWFDPIVMQPLDENDQPLTGRAEIEGALAPWVTGFEHALNHFPALEELGHADLSDLLACLRRHLPEQTEDEQAYTKALDQEQPLKSLDAAIEDLVSTVIDLATIGRTQRLKVPTVRRGMPKVGRNEPCPCGSGRKYKLCHGRDQS
;
A
#
# COMPACT_ATOMS: atom_id res chain seq x y z
N MET A 1 -1.23 15.82 -22.52
CA MET A 1 -1.22 14.98 -21.32
C MET A 1 -2.61 15.04 -20.76
N THR A 2 -3.38 13.96 -20.91
CA THR A 2 -4.73 13.87 -20.34
C THR A 2 -4.59 13.89 -18.83
N THR A 3 -5.24 14.84 -18.16
CA THR A 3 -5.31 14.84 -16.70
C THR A 3 -5.95 13.53 -16.26
N VAL A 4 -5.22 12.72 -15.51
CA VAL A 4 -5.79 11.53 -14.86
C VAL A 4 -6.75 12.06 -13.81
N HIS A 5 -8.04 11.92 -14.08
CA HIS A 5 -9.10 12.25 -13.15
C HIS A 5 -9.42 11.00 -12.33
N ASP A 6 -9.58 11.20 -11.02
CA ASP A 6 -10.05 10.17 -10.10
C ASP A 6 -11.43 9.63 -10.51
N LEU A 7 -11.84 8.53 -9.90
CA LEU A 7 -13.16 7.96 -10.05
C LEU A 7 -14.20 8.92 -9.46
N ASN A 8 -15.37 8.98 -10.10
CA ASN A 8 -16.56 9.60 -9.49
C ASN A 8 -17.43 8.52 -8.83
N ASP A 9 -18.45 8.94 -8.07
CA ASP A 9 -19.35 8.03 -7.33
C ASP A 9 -19.95 6.90 -8.18
N ALA A 10 -20.30 7.18 -9.44
CA ALA A 10 -20.85 6.16 -10.33
C ALA A 10 -19.80 5.14 -10.77
N GLU A 11 -18.55 5.58 -10.97
CA GLU A 11 -17.43 4.69 -11.27
C GLU A 11 -16.96 3.90 -10.05
N ILE A 12 -17.09 4.46 -8.84
CA ILE A 12 -16.85 3.74 -7.57
C ILE A 12 -17.91 2.64 -7.41
N GLY A 13 -19.19 2.95 -7.62
CA GLY A 13 -20.25 1.94 -7.61
C GLY A 13 -20.06 0.85 -8.67
N GLU A 14 -19.62 1.23 -9.88
CA GLU A 14 -19.28 0.25 -10.93
C GLU A 14 -18.11 -0.66 -10.52
N LEU A 15 -17.08 -0.11 -9.88
CA LEU A 15 -15.94 -0.87 -9.38
C LEU A 15 -16.38 -1.88 -8.30
N ASP A 16 -17.24 -1.47 -7.37
CA ASP A 16 -17.81 -2.34 -6.34
C ASP A 16 -18.64 -3.49 -6.96
N ASP A 17 -19.53 -3.16 -7.91
CA ASP A 17 -20.32 -4.15 -8.65
C ASP A 17 -19.44 -5.16 -9.41
N LEU A 18 -18.31 -4.71 -9.96
CA LEU A 18 -17.36 -5.59 -10.65
C LEU A 18 -16.65 -6.53 -9.68
N LEU A 19 -16.18 -6.03 -8.53
CA LEU A 19 -15.56 -6.84 -7.49
C LEU A 19 -16.54 -7.91 -6.97
N ALA A 20 -17.77 -7.51 -6.64
CA ALA A 20 -18.83 -8.41 -6.18
C ALA A 20 -19.25 -9.46 -7.24
N ALA A 21 -19.04 -9.17 -8.52
CA ALA A 21 -19.35 -10.09 -9.61
C ALA A 21 -18.27 -11.13 -9.89
N ILE A 22 -17.11 -11.08 -9.21
CA ILE A 22 -16.03 -12.06 -9.35
C ILE A 22 -16.56 -13.43 -8.92
N PRO A 23 -16.41 -14.49 -9.76
CA PRO A 23 -17.05 -15.77 -9.50
C PRO A 23 -16.32 -16.56 -8.42
N GLN A 24 -17.10 -17.21 -7.55
CA GLN A 24 -16.59 -18.22 -6.62
C GLN A 24 -15.79 -19.33 -7.36
N PRO A 25 -14.71 -19.87 -6.76
CA PRO A 25 -14.33 -19.74 -5.34
C PRO A 25 -13.41 -18.55 -5.02
N LEU A 26 -13.17 -17.63 -5.97
CA LEU A 26 -12.43 -16.40 -5.68
C LEU A 26 -13.24 -15.54 -4.71
N ASP A 27 -12.57 -14.95 -3.73
CA ASP A 27 -13.18 -14.10 -2.71
C ASP A 27 -12.58 -12.70 -2.77
N ALA A 28 -13.16 -11.83 -3.59
CA ALA A 28 -12.58 -10.51 -3.86
C ALA A 28 -12.81 -9.53 -2.69
N LEU A 29 -11.91 -8.55 -2.57
CA LEU A 29 -12.13 -7.39 -1.71
C LEU A 29 -13.36 -6.60 -2.18
N ASP A 30 -14.13 -6.03 -1.25
CA ASP A 30 -15.10 -4.97 -1.58
C ASP A 30 -14.38 -3.65 -1.92
N VAL A 31 -15.09 -2.65 -2.43
CA VAL A 31 -14.45 -1.39 -2.85
C VAL A 31 -13.79 -0.60 -1.70
N VAL A 32 -14.29 -0.71 -0.47
CA VAL A 32 -13.73 -0.04 0.71
C VAL A 32 -12.42 -0.72 1.12
N MET A 33 -12.42 -2.05 1.16
CA MET A 33 -11.21 -2.85 1.39
C MET A 33 -10.18 -2.64 0.27
N LEU A 34 -10.61 -2.60 -1.00
CA LEU A 34 -9.71 -2.31 -2.11
C LEU A 34 -9.03 -0.96 -1.95
N ASP A 35 -9.74 0.08 -1.51
CA ASP A 35 -9.17 1.41 -1.33
C ASP A 35 -8.04 1.44 -0.29
N GLY A 36 -8.26 0.79 0.85
CA GLY A 36 -7.22 0.59 1.86
C GLY A 36 -6.07 -0.28 1.39
N TYR A 37 -6.36 -1.34 0.66
CA TYR A 37 -5.37 -2.21 0.03
C TYR A 37 -4.45 -1.44 -0.92
N LEU A 38 -5.00 -0.59 -1.79
CA LEU A 38 -4.23 0.25 -2.69
C LEU A 38 -3.30 1.21 -1.93
N CYS A 39 -3.76 1.76 -0.80
CA CYS A 39 -2.92 2.59 0.06
C CYS A 39 -1.77 1.81 0.69
N GLY A 40 -2.01 0.56 1.10
CA GLY A 40 -0.96 -0.33 1.61
C GLY A 40 0.07 -0.70 0.54
N VAL A 41 -0.37 -0.97 -0.69
CA VAL A 41 0.50 -1.20 -1.86
C VAL A 41 1.36 0.04 -2.15
N LEU A 42 0.75 1.22 -2.17
CA LEU A 42 1.45 2.48 -2.45
C LEU A 42 2.47 2.83 -1.37
N SER A 43 2.21 2.42 -0.13
CA SER A 43 3.08 2.65 1.03
C SER A 43 4.35 1.81 1.04
N GLN A 44 4.45 0.78 0.18
CA GLN A 44 5.62 -0.10 0.15
C GLN A 44 6.93 0.65 -0.18
N PRO A 45 8.11 0.13 0.20
CA PRO A 45 9.40 0.68 -0.18
C PRO A 45 9.91 0.21 -1.54
N VAL A 46 9.07 -0.51 -2.30
CA VAL A 46 9.33 -0.95 -3.68
C VAL A 46 8.04 -0.73 -4.47
N ALA A 47 8.13 -0.23 -5.69
CA ALA A 47 6.96 -0.09 -6.56
C ALA A 47 6.49 -1.49 -6.99
N ILE A 48 5.19 -1.75 -6.86
CA ILE A 48 4.58 -3.04 -7.19
C ILE A 48 3.77 -2.85 -8.48
N ASP A 49 3.96 -3.75 -9.45
CA ASP A 49 3.24 -3.68 -10.72
C ASP A 49 1.79 -4.18 -10.55
N ILE A 50 0.88 -3.71 -11.41
CA ILE A 50 -0.51 -4.19 -11.39
C ILE A 50 -0.64 -5.70 -11.57
N ALA A 51 0.28 -6.32 -12.33
CA ALA A 51 0.32 -7.77 -12.46
C ALA A 51 0.57 -8.48 -11.12
N ASP A 52 1.19 -7.81 -10.15
CA ASP A 52 1.53 -8.35 -8.84
C ASP A 52 0.52 -7.94 -7.76
N TRP A 53 0.02 -6.69 -7.76
CA TRP A 53 -0.94 -6.23 -6.73
C TRP A 53 -2.41 -6.48 -7.07
N LEU A 54 -2.80 -6.65 -8.35
CA LEU A 54 -4.20 -6.91 -8.64
C LEU A 54 -4.67 -8.30 -8.19
N PRO A 55 -3.89 -9.40 -8.36
CA PRO A 55 -4.37 -10.73 -7.98
C PRO A 55 -4.79 -10.86 -6.51
N PRO A 56 -4.04 -10.38 -5.50
CA PRO A 56 -4.48 -10.45 -4.10
C PRO A 56 -5.76 -9.66 -3.80
N ALA A 57 -6.07 -8.62 -4.58
CA ALA A 57 -7.31 -7.87 -4.44
C ALA A 57 -8.52 -8.63 -5.00
N CYS A 58 -8.30 -9.54 -5.96
CA CYS A 58 -9.35 -10.35 -6.57
C CYS A 58 -9.58 -11.70 -5.87
N ASP A 59 -8.71 -12.09 -4.94
CA ASP A 59 -8.90 -13.25 -4.08
C ASP A 59 -8.14 -13.08 -2.76
N TRP A 60 -8.88 -12.89 -1.67
CA TRP A 60 -8.40 -12.81 -0.30
C TRP A 60 -7.49 -13.98 0.07
N ASN A 61 -7.79 -15.18 -0.45
CA ASN A 61 -7.08 -16.39 -0.08
C ASN A 61 -5.83 -16.64 -0.95
N LEU A 62 -5.45 -15.70 -1.81
CA LEU A 62 -4.31 -15.88 -2.70
C LEU A 62 -3.03 -16.17 -1.90
N GLY A 63 -2.28 -17.19 -2.31
CA GLY A 63 -1.11 -17.69 -1.56
C GLY A 63 -1.44 -18.73 -0.48
N GLU A 64 -2.68 -18.78 -0.01
CA GLU A 64 -3.18 -19.75 0.98
C GLU A 64 -4.29 -20.68 0.43
N GLY A 65 -4.26 -20.93 -0.89
CA GLY A 65 -5.21 -21.82 -1.58
C GLY A 65 -6.18 -21.10 -2.52
N GLY A 66 -6.11 -19.78 -2.59
CA GLY A 66 -6.80 -18.96 -3.57
C GLY A 66 -6.27 -19.11 -5.00
N GLN A 67 -6.92 -18.42 -5.93
CA GLN A 67 -6.73 -18.51 -7.37
C GLN A 67 -6.49 -17.12 -7.97
N VAL A 68 -5.88 -17.10 -9.15
CA VAL A 68 -5.71 -15.85 -9.90
C VAL A 68 -6.92 -15.66 -10.80
N LEU A 69 -7.60 -14.51 -10.67
CA LEU A 69 -8.62 -14.09 -11.62
C LEU A 69 -7.98 -13.83 -12.99
N THR A 70 -8.49 -14.47 -14.04
CA THR A 70 -8.02 -14.27 -15.42
C THR A 70 -9.19 -13.89 -16.31
N PRO A 71 -8.96 -13.30 -17.51
CA PRO A 71 -10.01 -13.04 -18.48
C PRO A 71 -10.82 -14.29 -18.89
N ASP A 72 -10.22 -15.47 -18.73
CA ASP A 72 -10.78 -16.78 -19.11
C ASP A 72 -11.40 -17.55 -17.93
N THR A 73 -11.44 -16.97 -16.72
CA THR A 73 -12.06 -17.59 -15.55
C THR A 73 -13.53 -17.91 -15.83
N PRO A 74 -14.02 -19.15 -15.58
CA PRO A 74 -15.42 -19.51 -15.84
C PRO A 74 -16.41 -18.59 -15.11
N GLY A 75 -17.40 -18.05 -15.83
CA GLY A 75 -18.34 -17.06 -15.27
C GLY A 75 -17.81 -15.63 -15.24
N TRP A 76 -16.56 -15.42 -15.63
CA TRP A 76 -15.95 -14.12 -15.89
C TRP A 76 -15.75 -13.93 -17.39
N HIS A 77 -15.55 -12.67 -17.83
CA HIS A 77 -15.34 -12.37 -19.25
C HIS A 77 -14.38 -11.19 -19.43
N ALA A 78 -13.61 -11.22 -20.51
CA ALA A 78 -12.55 -10.26 -20.82
C ALA A 78 -12.96 -8.78 -20.68
N ALA A 79 -14.14 -8.39 -21.16
CA ALA A 79 -14.59 -6.99 -21.05
C ALA A 79 -14.77 -6.52 -19.59
N LYS A 80 -15.27 -7.39 -18.69
CA LYS A 80 -15.36 -7.08 -17.26
C LYS A 80 -13.96 -7.01 -16.64
N HIS A 81 -13.08 -7.94 -17.01
CA HIS A 81 -11.70 -7.96 -16.54
C HIS A 81 -10.96 -6.67 -16.90
N GLU A 82 -11.01 -6.26 -18.16
CA GLU A 82 -10.39 -5.02 -18.64
C GLU A 82 -10.97 -3.78 -17.93
N ARG A 83 -12.29 -3.76 -17.69
CA ARG A 83 -12.94 -2.64 -17.00
C ARG A 83 -12.54 -2.55 -15.52
N LEU A 84 -12.50 -3.69 -14.82
CA LEU A 84 -12.03 -3.79 -13.43
C LEU A 84 -10.60 -3.26 -13.31
N MET A 85 -9.70 -3.76 -14.15
CA MET A 85 -8.30 -3.31 -14.21
C MET A 85 -8.20 -1.80 -14.44
N ALA A 86 -8.97 -1.26 -15.40
CA ALA A 86 -8.92 0.15 -15.75
C ALA A 86 -9.41 1.06 -14.62
N LEU A 87 -10.46 0.68 -13.89
CA LEU A 87 -10.97 1.44 -12.75
C LEU A 87 -10.03 1.36 -11.56
N ALA A 88 -9.59 0.15 -11.19
CA ALA A 88 -8.65 -0.06 -10.09
C ALA A 88 -7.33 0.68 -10.32
N GLN A 89 -6.76 0.62 -11.54
CA GLN A 89 -5.54 1.36 -11.88
C GLN A 89 -5.74 2.88 -11.83
N ARG A 90 -6.88 3.39 -12.30
CA ARG A 90 -7.17 4.82 -12.22
C ARG A 90 -7.27 5.30 -10.78
N ARG A 91 -7.93 4.53 -9.90
CA ARG A 91 -8.01 4.85 -8.48
C ARG A 91 -6.62 4.81 -7.83
N HIS A 92 -5.84 3.76 -8.08
CA HIS A 92 -4.44 3.66 -7.64
C HIS A 92 -3.62 4.89 -8.05
N ASP A 93 -3.68 5.28 -9.32
CA ASP A 93 -2.92 6.42 -9.85
C ASP A 93 -3.38 7.75 -9.25
N ALA A 94 -4.68 7.92 -9.01
CA ALA A 94 -5.23 9.10 -8.38
C ALA A 94 -4.80 9.23 -6.91
N ILE A 95 -4.89 8.16 -6.12
CA ILE A 95 -4.41 8.12 -4.74
C ILE A 95 -2.91 8.43 -4.70
N HIS A 96 -2.10 7.74 -5.52
CA HIS A 96 -0.65 7.95 -5.56
C HIS A 96 -0.31 9.41 -5.86
N ARG A 97 -1.01 10.02 -6.82
CA ARG A 97 -0.82 11.41 -7.17
C ARG A 97 -1.18 12.34 -6.02
N ALA A 98 -2.34 12.16 -5.39
CA ALA A 98 -2.79 12.98 -4.28
C ALA A 98 -1.81 12.88 -3.08
N MET A 99 -1.35 11.66 -2.75
CA MET A 99 -0.33 11.46 -1.71
C MET A 99 1.04 12.11 -2.03
N VAL A 100 1.34 12.36 -3.31
CA VAL A 100 2.61 12.99 -3.73
C VAL A 100 2.50 14.50 -3.85
N GLU A 101 1.40 14.98 -4.42
CA GLU A 101 1.21 16.39 -4.76
C GLU A 101 0.57 17.18 -3.61
N ASP A 102 -0.41 16.57 -2.94
CA ASP A 102 -1.29 17.27 -1.99
C ASP A 102 -1.04 16.86 -0.53
N GLU A 103 -0.19 15.84 -0.30
CA GLU A 103 0.03 15.22 1.02
C GLU A 103 -1.30 14.82 1.70
N TRP A 104 -2.27 14.42 0.87
CA TRP A 104 -3.64 14.08 1.26
C TRP A 104 -4.25 13.11 0.24
N PHE A 105 -5.29 12.38 0.63
CA PHE A 105 -6.17 11.66 -0.29
C PHE A 105 -7.57 11.55 0.33
N ASP A 106 -8.59 11.32 -0.49
CA ASP A 106 -9.97 11.13 -0.02
C ASP A 106 -10.29 9.62 0.06
N PRO A 107 -10.33 9.01 1.25
CA PRO A 107 -10.56 7.57 1.39
C PRO A 107 -12.01 7.21 1.04
N ILE A 108 -12.20 6.06 0.38
CA ILE A 108 -13.54 5.51 0.16
C ILE A 108 -13.99 4.87 1.47
N VAL A 109 -14.91 5.54 2.16
CA VAL A 109 -15.56 5.03 3.37
C VAL A 109 -17.07 4.99 3.17
N MET A 110 -17.72 3.96 3.69
CA MET A 110 -19.17 3.80 3.62
C MET A 110 -19.79 4.08 4.99
N GLN A 111 -21.01 4.64 5.00
CA GLN A 111 -21.75 4.82 6.24
C GLN A 111 -22.18 3.45 6.78
N PRO A 112 -21.70 3.03 7.96
CA PRO A 112 -22.08 1.75 8.51
C PRO A 112 -23.53 1.81 9.02
N LEU A 113 -24.28 0.75 8.76
CA LEU A 113 -25.68 0.60 9.14
C LEU A 113 -25.84 -0.52 10.17
N ASP A 114 -26.85 -0.41 11.03
CA ASP A 114 -27.27 -1.48 11.92
C ASP A 114 -28.15 -2.52 11.20
N GLU A 115 -28.62 -3.53 11.94
CA GLU A 115 -29.52 -4.59 11.44
C GLU A 115 -30.89 -4.08 10.92
N ASN A 116 -31.23 -2.81 11.17
CA ASN A 116 -32.47 -2.16 10.75
C ASN A 116 -32.23 -1.06 9.68
N ASP A 117 -31.08 -1.09 9.00
CA ASP A 117 -30.65 -0.10 8.00
C ASP A 117 -30.51 1.34 8.57
N GLN A 118 -30.29 1.48 9.87
CA GLN A 118 -30.07 2.80 10.50
C GLN A 118 -28.58 3.10 10.65
N PRO A 119 -28.13 4.34 10.39
CA PRO A 119 -26.74 4.72 10.60
C PRO A 119 -26.27 4.46 12.03
N LEU A 120 -25.12 3.80 12.17
CA LEU A 120 -24.42 3.72 13.45
C LEU A 120 -23.96 5.11 13.88
N THR A 121 -23.69 5.28 15.18
CA THR A 121 -23.21 6.55 15.73
C THR A 121 -22.07 6.34 16.73
N GLY A 122 -21.21 7.35 16.85
CA GLY A 122 -20.16 7.39 17.87
C GLY A 122 -19.07 6.35 17.60
N ARG A 123 -18.70 5.53 18.59
CA ARG A 123 -17.61 4.56 18.43
C ARG A 123 -17.90 3.49 17.40
N ALA A 124 -19.13 2.97 17.37
CA ALA A 124 -19.54 1.94 16.43
C ALA A 124 -19.57 2.46 14.97
N GLU A 125 -19.82 3.76 14.78
CA GLU A 125 -19.71 4.41 13.47
C GLU A 125 -18.26 4.45 12.98
N ILE A 126 -17.31 4.83 13.85
CA ILE A 126 -15.88 4.85 13.50
C ILE A 126 -15.39 3.43 13.18
N GLU A 127 -15.70 2.47 14.05
CA GLU A 127 -15.29 1.07 13.87
C GLU A 127 -15.91 0.48 12.59
N GLY A 128 -17.21 0.65 12.37
CA GLY A 128 -17.89 0.14 11.18
C GLY A 128 -17.43 0.78 9.87
N ALA A 129 -17.08 2.07 9.88
CA ALA A 129 -16.62 2.77 8.68
C ALA A 129 -15.16 2.44 8.31
N LEU A 130 -14.27 2.34 9.31
CA LEU A 130 -12.83 2.24 9.07
C LEU A 130 -12.28 0.82 9.12
N ALA A 131 -12.93 -0.12 9.82
CA ALA A 131 -12.43 -1.49 9.93
C ALA A 131 -12.25 -2.19 8.56
N PRO A 132 -13.19 -2.12 7.59
CA PRO A 132 -12.99 -2.74 6.28
C PRO A 132 -11.82 -2.10 5.53
N TRP A 133 -11.71 -0.78 5.58
CA TRP A 133 -10.62 -0.05 4.93
C TRP A 133 -9.26 -0.48 5.48
N VAL A 134 -9.11 -0.50 6.81
CA VAL A 134 -7.85 -0.94 7.46
C VAL A 134 -7.58 -2.43 7.23
N THR A 135 -8.62 -3.26 7.14
CA THR A 135 -8.50 -4.68 6.78
C THR A 135 -7.87 -4.84 5.38
N GLY A 136 -8.28 -4.02 4.43
CA GLY A 136 -7.64 -3.93 3.12
C GLY A 136 -6.18 -3.52 3.18
N PHE A 137 -5.85 -2.51 4.00
CA PHE A 137 -4.46 -2.07 4.19
C PHE A 137 -3.58 -3.19 4.76
N GLU A 138 -4.03 -3.90 5.80
CA GLU A 138 -3.33 -5.05 6.36
C GLU A 138 -3.18 -6.19 5.34
N HIS A 139 -4.19 -6.43 4.51
CA HIS A 139 -4.11 -7.42 3.43
C HIS A 139 -2.97 -7.13 2.46
N ALA A 140 -2.70 -5.85 2.18
CA ALA A 140 -1.55 -5.43 1.39
C ALA A 140 -0.22 -5.67 2.12
N LEU A 141 -0.14 -5.45 3.43
CA LEU A 141 1.08 -5.73 4.21
C LEU A 141 1.38 -7.23 4.28
N ASN A 142 0.34 -8.06 4.43
CA ASN A 142 0.48 -9.52 4.44
C ASN A 142 1.03 -10.06 3.12
N HIS A 143 0.63 -9.48 1.99
CA HIS A 143 1.15 -9.84 0.67
C HIS A 143 2.50 -9.18 0.35
N PHE A 144 2.73 -7.98 0.86
CA PHE A 144 3.92 -7.17 0.60
C PHE A 144 4.51 -6.68 1.94
N PRO A 145 5.37 -7.49 2.59
CA PRO A 145 5.85 -7.17 3.94
C PRO A 145 6.99 -6.15 3.97
N ALA A 146 7.42 -5.65 2.81
CA ALA A 146 8.66 -4.89 2.69
C ALA A 146 8.64 -3.59 3.50
N LEU A 147 7.48 -2.93 3.64
CA LEU A 147 7.32 -1.76 4.52
C LEU A 147 7.57 -2.12 5.99
N GLU A 148 6.89 -3.15 6.49
CA GLU A 148 7.03 -3.63 7.87
C GLU A 148 8.46 -4.03 8.21
N GLU A 149 9.18 -4.58 7.23
CA GLU A 149 10.56 -5.04 7.37
C GLU A 149 11.60 -3.90 7.38
N LEU A 150 11.23 -2.63 7.14
CA LEU A 150 12.18 -1.52 7.05
C LEU A 150 12.91 -1.18 8.36
N GLY A 151 12.38 -1.61 9.51
CA GLY A 151 12.94 -1.30 10.83
C GLY A 151 13.00 0.20 11.13
N HIS A 152 12.09 1.00 10.55
CA HIS A 152 11.98 2.43 10.81
C HIS A 152 11.41 2.66 12.22
N ALA A 153 11.96 3.63 12.96
CA ALA A 153 11.62 3.82 14.39
C ALA A 153 10.14 4.11 14.61
N ASP A 154 9.53 4.93 13.75
CA ASP A 154 8.13 5.37 13.89
C ASP A 154 7.12 4.36 13.33
N LEU A 155 7.58 3.30 12.64
CA LEU A 155 6.69 2.41 11.89
C LEU A 155 5.71 1.66 12.80
N SER A 156 6.18 1.22 13.96
CA SER A 156 5.37 0.48 14.93
C SER A 156 4.20 1.32 15.44
N ASP A 157 4.46 2.59 15.76
CA ASP A 157 3.44 3.48 16.32
C ASP A 157 2.43 3.89 15.23
N LEU A 158 2.90 4.18 14.00
CA LEU A 158 2.03 4.48 12.87
C LEU A 158 1.11 3.30 12.50
N LEU A 159 1.65 2.08 12.45
CA LEU A 159 0.84 0.88 12.18
C LEU A 159 -0.16 0.64 13.31
N ALA A 160 0.19 0.94 14.56
CA ALA A 160 -0.74 0.82 15.67
C ALA A 160 -1.90 1.85 15.57
N CYS A 161 -1.65 3.06 15.07
CA CYS A 161 -2.70 4.03 14.77
C CYS A 161 -3.70 3.52 13.72
N LEU A 162 -3.27 2.74 12.73
CA LEU A 162 -4.18 2.08 11.80
C LEU A 162 -4.92 0.92 12.48
N ARG A 163 -4.16 0.00 13.10
CA ARG A 163 -4.66 -1.26 13.66
C ARG A 163 -5.64 -1.09 14.81
N ARG A 164 -5.72 0.08 15.45
CA ARG A 164 -6.74 0.39 16.46
C ARG A 164 -8.18 0.27 15.92
N HIS A 165 -8.36 0.34 14.60
CA HIS A 165 -9.66 0.22 13.94
C HIS A 165 -10.04 -1.22 13.60
N LEU A 166 -9.14 -2.20 13.79
CA LEU A 166 -9.43 -3.60 13.52
C LEU A 166 -10.21 -4.24 14.66
N PRO A 167 -11.22 -5.10 14.36
CA PRO A 167 -12.00 -5.77 15.39
C PRO A 167 -11.25 -6.93 16.06
N GLU A 168 -10.38 -7.61 15.30
CA GLU A 168 -9.58 -8.72 15.80
C GLU A 168 -8.23 -8.20 16.32
N GLN A 169 -8.00 -8.37 17.62
CA GLN A 169 -6.79 -7.95 18.31
C GLN A 169 -6.44 -8.93 19.43
N THR A 170 -5.16 -9.23 19.59
CA THR A 170 -4.62 -9.94 20.76
C THR A 170 -4.82 -9.12 22.04
N GLU A 171 -4.71 -9.76 23.21
CA GLU A 171 -4.85 -9.05 24.50
C GLU A 171 -3.84 -7.90 24.66
N ASP A 172 -2.61 -8.08 24.16
CA ASP A 172 -1.56 -7.06 24.20
C ASP A 172 -1.88 -5.88 23.26
N GLU A 173 -2.37 -6.15 22.05
CA GLU A 173 -2.79 -5.12 21.08
C GLU A 173 -4.00 -4.32 21.58
N GLN A 174 -4.95 -4.98 22.27
CA GLN A 174 -6.09 -4.30 22.89
C GLN A 174 -5.63 -3.36 24.02
N ALA A 175 -4.67 -3.80 24.84
CA ALA A 175 -4.12 -2.98 25.91
C ALA A 175 -3.39 -1.74 25.35
N TYR A 176 -2.62 -1.92 24.26
CA TYR A 176 -1.96 -0.83 23.56
C TYR A 176 -2.97 0.13 22.92
N THR A 177 -3.94 -0.39 22.16
CA THR A 177 -5.01 0.39 21.53
C THR A 177 -5.76 1.24 22.56
N LYS A 178 -6.07 0.65 23.71
CA LYS A 178 -6.72 1.37 24.81
C LYS A 178 -5.85 2.51 25.38
N ALA A 179 -4.54 2.32 25.46
CA ALA A 179 -3.62 3.38 25.88
C ALA A 179 -3.55 4.50 24.82
N LEU A 180 -3.45 4.11 23.54
CA LEU A 180 -3.47 5.04 22.41
C LEU A 180 -4.77 5.88 22.40
N ASP A 181 -5.94 5.26 22.54
CA ASP A 181 -7.23 5.95 22.60
C ASP A 181 -7.32 6.95 23.78
N GLN A 182 -6.61 6.70 24.88
CA GLN A 182 -6.56 7.61 26.02
C GLN A 182 -5.66 8.81 25.76
N GLU A 183 -4.53 8.60 25.08
CA GLU A 183 -3.57 9.66 24.74
C GLU A 183 -4.02 10.50 23.54
N GLN A 184 -4.66 9.85 22.57
CA GLN A 184 -5.08 10.42 21.28
C GLN A 184 -6.56 10.10 20.98
N PRO A 185 -7.50 10.70 21.72
CA PRO A 185 -8.91 10.36 21.59
C PRO A 185 -9.50 10.87 20.27
N LEU A 186 -10.08 9.96 19.49
CA LEU A 186 -10.93 10.28 18.35
C LEU A 186 -12.34 10.64 18.79
N LYS A 187 -12.80 11.82 18.38
CA LYS A 187 -14.09 12.38 18.84
C LYS A 187 -15.23 12.25 17.84
N SER A 188 -14.90 11.96 16.58
CA SER A 188 -15.85 11.85 15.47
C SER A 188 -15.26 10.99 14.36
N LEU A 189 -16.10 10.55 13.42
CA LEU A 189 -15.66 9.90 12.20
C LEU A 189 -14.71 10.80 11.40
N ASP A 190 -15.03 12.09 11.23
CA ASP A 190 -14.14 13.03 10.53
C ASP A 190 -12.74 13.09 11.14
N ALA A 191 -12.64 13.17 12.48
CA ALA A 191 -11.35 13.17 13.15
C ALA A 191 -10.60 11.84 12.99
N ALA A 192 -11.33 10.73 12.92
CA ALA A 192 -10.75 9.41 12.67
C ALA A 192 -10.25 9.27 11.23
N ILE A 193 -10.97 9.81 10.25
CA ILE A 193 -10.57 9.86 8.84
C ILE A 193 -9.34 10.76 8.67
N GLU A 194 -9.31 11.94 9.29
CA GLU A 194 -8.15 12.83 9.26
C GLU A 194 -6.89 12.14 9.80
N ASP A 195 -7.03 11.44 10.94
CA ASP A 195 -5.93 10.71 11.56
C ASP A 195 -5.47 9.51 10.70
N LEU A 196 -6.42 8.76 10.13
CA LEU A 196 -6.15 7.67 9.17
C LEU A 196 -5.34 8.20 7.98
N VAL A 197 -5.81 9.26 7.32
CA VAL A 197 -5.15 9.85 6.15
C VAL A 197 -3.75 10.33 6.51
N SER A 198 -3.60 11.07 7.62
CA SER A 198 -2.28 11.54 8.08
C SER A 198 -1.32 10.37 8.32
N THR A 199 -1.79 9.32 9.01
CA THR A 199 -0.99 8.12 9.32
C THR A 199 -0.52 7.43 8.03
N VAL A 200 -1.42 7.27 7.06
CA VAL A 200 -1.09 6.65 5.77
C VAL A 200 -0.11 7.50 4.96
N ILE A 201 -0.23 8.84 4.98
CA ILE A 201 0.72 9.75 4.33
C ILE A 201 2.12 9.61 4.93
N ASP A 202 2.23 9.49 6.26
CA ASP A 202 3.52 9.27 6.93
C ASP A 202 4.12 7.91 6.56
N LEU A 203 3.33 6.84 6.56
CA LEU A 203 3.75 5.51 6.12
C LEU A 203 4.22 5.51 4.66
N ALA A 204 3.44 6.12 3.76
CA ALA A 204 3.80 6.24 2.35
C ALA A 204 5.05 7.09 2.14
N THR A 205 5.26 8.11 2.98
CA THR A 205 6.47 8.95 2.97
C THR A 205 7.70 8.15 3.41
N ILE A 206 7.59 7.30 4.43
CA ILE A 206 8.65 6.38 4.86
C ILE A 206 9.03 5.44 3.69
N GLY A 207 8.05 4.75 3.11
CA GLY A 207 8.25 3.83 1.99
C GLY A 207 8.88 4.52 0.78
N ARG A 208 8.34 5.68 0.38
CA ARG A 208 8.86 6.49 -0.73
C ARG A 208 10.28 6.99 -0.48
N THR A 209 10.56 7.46 0.72
CA THR A 209 11.91 7.92 1.11
C THR A 209 12.90 6.77 0.98
N GLN A 210 12.52 5.55 1.38
CA GLN A 210 13.36 4.38 1.18
C GLN A 210 13.56 4.04 -0.30
N ARG A 211 12.52 4.10 -1.15
CA ARG A 211 12.63 3.90 -2.62
C ARG A 211 13.66 4.83 -3.25
N LEU A 212 13.74 6.07 -2.78
CA LEU A 212 14.63 7.11 -3.31
C LEU A 212 16.07 7.04 -2.79
N LYS A 213 16.37 6.22 -1.77
CA LYS A 213 17.74 6.04 -1.27
C LYS A 213 18.57 5.31 -2.32
N VAL A 214 19.42 6.05 -3.03
CA VAL A 214 20.46 5.46 -3.89
C VAL A 214 21.50 4.78 -3.00
N PRO A 215 21.74 3.46 -3.11
CA PRO A 215 22.81 2.83 -2.35
C PRO A 215 24.14 3.45 -2.76
N THR A 216 24.86 4.02 -1.78
CA THR A 216 26.22 4.52 -2.03
C THR A 216 27.09 3.34 -2.41
N VAL A 217 27.55 3.28 -3.66
CA VAL A 217 28.47 2.25 -4.14
C VAL A 217 29.78 2.40 -3.37
N ARG A 218 29.94 1.63 -2.29
CA ARG A 218 31.23 1.41 -1.66
C ARG A 218 32.06 0.59 -2.66
N ARG A 219 33.08 1.21 -3.25
CA ARG A 219 34.01 0.50 -4.15
C ARG A 219 34.58 -0.69 -3.37
N GLY A 220 34.29 -1.91 -3.82
CA GLY A 220 34.79 -3.14 -3.19
C GLY A 220 36.30 -3.31 -3.31
N MET A 221 36.96 -2.52 -4.16
CA MET A 221 38.41 -2.44 -4.26
C MET A 221 38.91 -1.08 -3.78
N PRO A 222 40.00 -1.04 -2.99
CA PRO A 222 40.71 0.19 -2.68
C PRO A 222 40.99 0.99 -3.95
N LYS A 223 40.85 2.31 -3.88
CA LYS A 223 41.23 3.18 -5.00
C LYS A 223 42.73 2.99 -5.25
N VAL A 224 43.08 2.26 -6.32
CA VAL A 224 44.47 2.05 -6.71
C VAL A 224 45.12 3.41 -6.94
N GLY A 225 46.15 3.70 -6.15
CA GLY A 225 46.90 4.94 -6.27
C GLY A 225 47.56 5.04 -7.64
N ARG A 226 47.60 6.25 -8.21
CA ARG A 226 48.16 6.51 -9.56
C ARG A 226 49.58 5.93 -9.76
N ASN A 227 50.37 5.81 -8.68
CA ASN A 227 51.72 5.27 -8.70
C ASN A 227 51.87 3.81 -8.20
N GLU A 228 50.80 3.16 -7.76
CA GLU A 228 50.82 1.77 -7.27
C GLU A 228 50.91 0.76 -8.42
N PRO A 229 51.34 -0.50 -8.15
CA PRO A 229 51.31 -1.58 -9.14
C PRO A 229 49.90 -1.79 -9.70
N CYS A 230 49.81 -1.93 -11.02
CA CYS A 230 48.52 -2.13 -11.69
C CYS A 230 47.97 -3.53 -11.38
N PRO A 231 46.67 -3.65 -10.99
CA PRO A 231 46.09 -4.93 -10.57
C PRO A 231 45.94 -5.97 -11.69
N CYS A 232 46.26 -5.63 -12.94
CA CYS A 232 46.24 -6.56 -14.09
C CYS A 232 47.46 -7.51 -14.15
N GLY A 233 48.39 -7.43 -13.19
CA GLY A 233 49.59 -8.28 -13.15
C GLY A 233 50.71 -7.87 -14.12
N SER A 234 50.60 -6.73 -14.81
CA SER A 234 51.61 -6.28 -15.79
C SER A 234 52.95 -5.81 -15.18
N GLY A 235 53.02 -5.65 -13.86
CA GLY A 235 54.18 -5.08 -13.16
C GLY A 235 54.39 -3.57 -13.34
N ARG A 236 53.54 -2.88 -14.12
CA ARG A 236 53.63 -1.42 -14.36
C ARG A 236 52.85 -0.62 -13.32
N LYS A 237 53.23 0.64 -13.09
CA LYS A 237 52.43 1.59 -12.28
C LYS A 237 51.06 1.84 -12.92
N TYR A 238 50.00 2.01 -12.13
CA TYR A 238 48.63 2.17 -12.61
C TYR A 238 48.48 3.25 -13.69
N LYS A 239 49.10 4.44 -13.49
CA LYS A 239 49.11 5.54 -14.49
C LYS A 239 49.76 5.22 -15.82
N LEU A 240 50.63 4.21 -15.86
CA LEU A 240 51.32 3.75 -17.07
C LEU A 240 50.67 2.50 -17.66
N CYS A 241 49.49 2.12 -17.16
CA CYS A 241 48.71 0.98 -17.63
C CYS A 241 47.23 1.41 -17.73
N HIS A 242 46.34 0.82 -16.92
CA HIS A 242 44.89 1.08 -16.97
C HIS A 242 44.47 2.50 -16.53
N GLY A 243 45.37 3.28 -15.92
CA GLY A 243 45.15 4.67 -15.56
C GLY A 243 45.76 5.69 -16.53
N ARG A 244 46.11 5.29 -17.77
CA ARG A 244 46.71 6.18 -18.78
C ARG A 244 45.73 7.25 -19.28
N ASP A 245 44.47 6.87 -19.45
CA ASP A 245 43.42 7.73 -20.04
C ASP A 245 42.60 8.46 -18.96
N GLN A 246 42.94 8.29 -17.68
CA GLN A 246 42.37 9.02 -16.55
C GLN A 246 43.29 10.22 -16.21
N SER A 247 43.38 11.17 -17.14
CA SER A 247 44.15 12.41 -17.00
C SER A 247 43.32 13.55 -16.45
#